data_AF-A0A4R0YS78-F1
#
_entry.id   AF-A0A4R0YS78-F1
#
_cell.length_a   1.000
_cell.length_b   1.000
_cell.length_c   1.000
_cell.angle_alpha   90.00
_cell.angle_beta   90.00
_cell.angle_gamma   90.00
#
_symmetry.space_group_name_H-M   'P 1'
#
loop_
_entity.id
_entity.type
_entity.pdbx_description
1 polymer ?
#
loop_
_entity_poly.entity_id
_entity_poly.type
_entity_poly.pdbx_seq_one_letter_code
_entity_poly.pdbx_strand_id
1 'polypeptide(L)'
;MSNRWRRSLQLVVVALLMGASGGFGYYEGIGKGAAIAGYLDSQNRVANAISDVHYSTEALQKNDPGRLKTQVSINLRLALWSLAAESPNGTAPACTDKERESLSEAAHYIAAHPDPKLFGDPPIARGLLYCSSHRG
;
A
#
# COMPACT_ATOMS: atom_id res chain seq x y z
N MET A 1 63.25 -9.07 -19.54
CA MET A 1 62.16 -8.30 -18.89
C MET A 1 61.35 -9.27 -18.03
N SER A 2 61.35 -9.07 -16.72
CA SER A 2 61.06 -10.10 -15.72
C SER A 2 59.56 -10.39 -15.52
N ASN A 3 59.21 -11.67 -15.38
CA ASN A 3 57.85 -12.22 -15.16
C ASN A 3 57.10 -11.65 -13.95
N ARG A 4 57.76 -10.85 -13.09
CA ARG A 4 57.15 -10.20 -11.93
C ARG A 4 56.20 -9.07 -12.33
N TRP A 5 56.50 -8.32 -13.39
CA TRP A 5 55.65 -7.20 -13.85
C TRP A 5 54.30 -7.66 -14.41
N ARG A 6 54.27 -8.78 -15.15
CA ARG A 6 53.02 -9.35 -15.69
C ARG A 6 52.09 -9.86 -14.60
N ARG A 7 52.64 -10.44 -13.52
CA ARG A 7 51.85 -10.94 -12.37
C ARG A 7 51.23 -9.79 -11.57
N SER A 8 51.97 -8.70 -11.38
CA SER A 8 51.43 -7.49 -10.72
C SER A 8 50.28 -6.87 -11.52
N LEU A 9 50.41 -6.79 -12.85
CA LEU A 9 49.35 -6.28 -13.73
C LEU A 9 48.08 -7.16 -13.70
N GLN A 10 48.23 -8.48 -13.64
CA GLN A 10 47.09 -9.40 -13.55
C GLN A 10 46.29 -9.25 -12.25
N LEU A 11 46.96 -9.04 -11.11
CA LEU A 11 46.28 -8.86 -9.83
C LEU A 11 45.48 -7.56 -9.76
N VAL A 12 46.01 -6.47 -10.34
CA VAL A 12 45.30 -5.18 -10.42
C VAL A 12 44.04 -5.28 -11.28
N VAL A 13 44.10 -6.00 -12.41
CA VAL A 13 42.95 -6.19 -13.30
C VAL A 13 41.86 -7.02 -12.64
N VAL A 14 42.21 -8.10 -11.92
CA VAL A 14 41.23 -8.92 -11.20
C VAL A 14 40.56 -8.13 -10.07
N ALA A 15 41.32 -7.33 -9.32
CA ALA A 15 40.76 -6.46 -8.28
C ALA A 15 39.80 -5.40 -8.84
N LEU A 16 40.13 -4.80 -9.99
CA LEU A 16 39.27 -3.85 -10.69
C LEU A 16 37.98 -4.50 -11.19
N LEU A 17 38.06 -5.71 -11.75
CA LEU A 17 36.89 -6.46 -12.22
C LEU A 17 35.96 -6.89 -11.07
N MET A 18 36.52 -7.29 -9.92
CA MET A 18 35.73 -7.60 -8.72
C MET A 18 35.10 -6.35 -8.08
N GLY A 19 35.79 -5.21 -8.09
CA GLY A 19 35.23 -3.94 -7.63
C GLY A 19 34.10 -3.42 -8.52
N ALA A 20 34.23 -3.59 -9.85
CA ALA A 20 33.21 -3.16 -10.81
C ALA A 20 31.95 -4.04 -10.77
N SER A 21 32.07 -5.36 -10.59
CA SER A 21 30.91 -6.25 -10.47
C SER A 21 30.16 -6.07 -9.14
N GLY A 22 30.87 -5.81 -8.04
CA GLY A 22 30.27 -5.46 -6.75
C GLY A 22 29.51 -4.12 -6.79
N GLY A 23 30.04 -3.11 -7.47
CA GLY A 23 29.41 -1.80 -7.60
C GLY A 23 28.11 -1.81 -8.41
N PHE A 24 28.07 -2.56 -9.52
CA PHE A 24 26.86 -2.68 -10.35
C PHE A 24 25.75 -3.47 -9.66
N GLY A 25 26.10 -4.57 -8.98
CA GLY A 25 25.14 -5.36 -8.21
C GLY A 25 24.54 -4.62 -7.01
N TYR A 26 25.32 -3.74 -6.37
CA TYR A 26 24.84 -2.92 -5.24
C TYR A 26 23.90 -1.79 -5.69
N TYR A 27 24.19 -1.13 -6.82
CA TYR A 27 23.33 -0.08 -7.38
C TYR A 27 21.98 -0.62 -7.89
N GLU A 28 21.97 -1.76 -8.59
CA GLU A 28 20.71 -2.40 -8.98
C GLU A 28 19.99 -3.06 -7.79
N GLY A 29 20.74 -3.62 -6.83
CA GLY A 29 20.21 -4.30 -5.65
C GLY A 29 19.49 -3.36 -4.67
N ILE A 30 20.02 -2.16 -4.42
CA ILE A 30 19.35 -1.15 -3.58
C ILE A 30 18.09 -0.61 -4.27
N GLY A 31 18.14 -0.36 -5.58
CA GLY A 31 16.96 0.09 -6.33
C GLY A 31 15.81 -0.92 -6.27
N LYS A 32 16.10 -2.20 -6.47
CA LYS A 32 15.11 -3.28 -6.35
C LYS A 32 14.67 -3.51 -4.89
N GLY A 33 15.59 -3.45 -3.93
CA GLY A 33 15.27 -3.57 -2.50
C GLY A 33 14.39 -2.44 -1.97
N ALA A 34 14.66 -1.20 -2.38
CA ALA A 34 13.82 -0.04 -2.05
C ALA A 34 12.45 -0.09 -2.73
N ALA A 35 12.38 -0.56 -3.99
CA ALA A 35 11.11 -0.78 -4.67
C ALA A 35 10.27 -1.88 -4.00
N ILE A 36 10.89 -2.98 -3.57
CA ILE A 36 10.23 -4.06 -2.83
C ILE A 36 9.78 -3.58 -1.45
N ALA A 37 10.62 -2.82 -0.74
CA ALA A 37 10.26 -2.22 0.56
C ALA A 37 9.11 -1.23 0.42
N GLY A 38 9.11 -0.39 -0.62
CA GLY A 38 8.01 0.51 -0.94
C GLY A 38 6.73 -0.25 -1.31
N TYR A 39 6.84 -1.33 -2.08
CA TYR A 39 5.71 -2.19 -2.42
C TYR A 39 5.14 -2.90 -1.18
N LEU A 40 5.99 -3.40 -0.29
CA LEU A 40 5.58 -4.01 0.99
C LEU A 40 4.96 -2.98 1.94
N ASP A 41 5.53 -1.77 2.04
CA ASP A 41 4.95 -0.68 2.85
C ASP A 41 3.58 -0.27 2.32
N SER A 42 3.42 -0.13 1.00
CA SER A 42 2.13 0.18 0.37
C SER A 42 1.09 -0.92 0.63
N GLN A 43 1.46 -2.19 0.46
CA GLN A 43 0.57 -3.31 0.77
C GLN A 43 0.19 -3.35 2.24
N ASN A 44 1.13 -3.06 3.15
CA ASN A 44 0.86 -3.03 4.57
C ASN A 44 -0.08 -1.87 4.94
N ARG A 45 0.10 -0.69 4.34
CA ARG A 45 -0.82 0.46 4.51
C ARG A 45 -2.23 0.14 4.03
N VAL A 46 -2.34 -0.52 2.88
CA VAL A 46 -3.62 -0.94 2.30
C VAL A 46 -4.31 -1.97 3.18
N ALA A 47 -3.59 -3.01 3.61
CA ALA A 47 -4.13 -4.04 4.50
C ALA A 47 -4.62 -3.43 5.83
N ASN A 48 -3.83 -2.53 6.42
CA ASN A 48 -4.23 -1.80 7.63
C ASN A 48 -5.47 -0.94 7.38
N ALA A 49 -5.52 -0.20 6.27
CA ALA A 49 -6.67 0.65 5.96
C ALA A 49 -7.96 -0.15 5.72
N ILE A 50 -7.88 -1.31 5.04
CA ILE A 50 -9.05 -2.19 4.86
C ILE A 50 -9.49 -2.80 6.20
N SER A 51 -8.52 -3.19 7.04
CA SER A 51 -8.79 -3.65 8.41
C SER A 51 -9.51 -2.57 9.23
N ASP A 52 -9.04 -1.32 9.17
CA ASP A 52 -9.66 -0.18 9.84
C ASP A 52 -11.08 0.11 9.31
N VAL A 53 -11.32 -0.06 8.00
CA VAL A 53 -12.66 -0.01 7.41
C VAL A 53 -13.56 -1.09 8.02
N HIS A 54 -13.09 -2.33 8.08
CA HIS A 54 -13.84 -3.45 8.63
C HIS A 54 -14.20 -3.22 10.10
N TYR A 55 -13.20 -2.95 10.95
CA TYR A 55 -13.43 -2.72 12.38
C TYR A 55 -14.33 -1.52 12.65
N SER A 56 -14.14 -0.43 11.91
CA SER A 56 -14.98 0.76 12.08
C SER A 56 -16.42 0.49 11.66
N THR A 57 -16.62 -0.22 10.56
CA THR A 57 -17.96 -0.59 10.08
C THR A 57 -18.66 -1.53 11.07
N GLU A 58 -17.97 -2.56 11.55
CA GLU A 58 -18.50 -3.51 12.53
C GLU A 58 -18.89 -2.82 13.85
N ALA A 59 -18.04 -1.92 14.36
CA ALA A 59 -18.32 -1.15 15.56
C ALA A 59 -19.52 -0.19 15.38
N LEU A 60 -19.69 0.41 14.20
CA LEU A 60 -20.87 1.24 13.91
C LEU A 60 -22.15 0.41 13.85
N GLN A 61 -22.09 -0.81 13.30
CA GLN A 61 -23.22 -1.74 13.24
C GLN A 61 -23.63 -2.27 14.63
N LYS A 62 -22.66 -2.47 15.54
CA LYS A 62 -22.92 -2.92 16.93
C LYS A 62 -23.60 -1.87 17.82
N ASN A 63 -23.98 -0.71 17.26
CA ASN A 63 -24.77 0.32 17.93
C ASN A 63 -24.11 0.91 19.20
N ASP A 64 -22.82 1.22 19.11
CA ASP A 64 -22.11 1.90 20.20
C ASP A 64 -22.70 3.30 20.54
N PRO A 65 -22.50 3.82 21.78
CA PRO A 65 -23.05 5.11 22.21
C PRO A 65 -22.55 6.29 21.34
N GLY A 66 -23.37 7.34 21.18
CA GLY A 66 -23.21 8.37 20.15
C GLY A 66 -21.84 9.06 20.01
N ARG A 67 -21.08 9.26 21.10
CA ARG A 67 -19.70 9.79 21.03
C ARG A 67 -18.73 8.79 20.39
N LEU A 68 -18.90 7.50 20.67
CA LEU A 68 -18.14 6.44 20.00
C LEU A 68 -18.49 6.39 18.51
N LYS A 69 -19.79 6.44 18.16
CA LYS A 69 -20.24 6.45 16.75
C LYS A 69 -19.61 7.57 15.92
N THR A 70 -19.49 8.77 16.49
CA THR A 70 -18.85 9.90 15.79
C THR A 70 -17.36 9.61 15.53
N GLN A 71 -16.63 9.16 16.56
CA GLN A 71 -15.22 8.84 16.43
C GLN A 71 -14.98 7.70 15.43
N VAL A 72 -15.80 6.65 15.50
CA VAL A 72 -15.68 5.50 14.60
C VAL A 72 -16.04 5.88 13.16
N SER A 73 -17.00 6.78 12.95
CA SER A 73 -17.31 7.31 11.61
C SER A 73 -16.16 8.14 11.03
N ILE A 74 -15.45 8.90 11.88
CA ILE A 74 -14.23 9.62 11.48
C ILE A 74 -13.12 8.63 11.11
N ASN A 75 -12.93 7.57 11.89
CA ASN A 75 -11.94 6.53 11.59
C ASN A 75 -12.24 5.84 10.25
N LEU A 76 -13.51 5.48 10.00
CA LEU A 76 -13.97 4.93 8.73
C LEU A 76 -13.66 5.89 7.56
N ARG A 77 -13.96 7.19 7.74
CA ARG A 77 -13.63 8.23 6.75
C ARG A 77 -12.13 8.29 6.47
N LEU A 78 -11.29 8.31 7.49
CA LEU A 78 -9.83 8.37 7.34
C LEU A 78 -9.28 7.13 6.64
N ALA A 79 -9.79 5.94 6.97
CA ALA A 79 -9.38 4.70 6.34
C ALA A 79 -9.73 4.67 4.84
N LEU A 80 -10.94 5.11 4.47
CA LEU A 80 -11.35 5.25 3.07
C LEU A 80 -10.55 6.31 2.32
N TRP A 81 -10.21 7.42 3.00
CA TRP A 81 -9.36 8.45 2.41
C TRP A 81 -7.93 7.94 2.17
N SER A 82 -7.38 7.17 3.10
CA SER A 82 -6.08 6.50 2.98
C SER A 82 -6.06 5.53 1.79
N LEU A 83 -7.10 4.69 1.67
CA LEU A 83 -7.25 3.79 0.52
C LEU A 83 -7.29 4.53 -0.82
N ALA A 84 -7.98 5.67 -0.87
CA ALA A 84 -8.02 6.49 -2.07
C ALA A 84 -6.66 7.10 -2.44
N ALA A 85 -5.79 7.36 -1.46
CA ALA A 85 -4.44 7.86 -1.70
C ALA A 85 -3.50 6.78 -2.26
N GLU A 86 -3.73 5.50 -1.89
CA GLU A 86 -2.95 4.35 -2.36
C GLU A 86 -3.38 3.84 -3.76
N SER A 87 -4.51 4.32 -4.31
CA SER A 87 -4.92 4.09 -5.71
C SER A 87 -4.85 5.35 -6.59
N PRO A 88 -3.68 6.01 -6.74
CA PRO A 88 -3.57 7.22 -7.55
C PRO A 88 -3.67 6.94 -9.06
N ASN A 89 -3.38 5.71 -9.51
CA ASN A 89 -3.23 5.35 -10.91
C ASN A 89 -4.39 4.53 -11.50
N GLY A 90 -5.47 4.29 -10.74
CA GLY A 90 -6.62 3.52 -11.23
C GLY A 90 -6.34 2.03 -11.48
N THR A 91 -5.15 1.52 -11.12
CA THR A 91 -4.89 0.08 -11.08
C THR A 91 -5.55 -0.51 -9.85
N ALA A 92 -6.62 -1.29 -10.06
CA ALA A 92 -7.24 -2.09 -9.01
C ALA A 92 -6.23 -3.14 -8.53
N PRO A 93 -5.81 -3.13 -7.26
CA PRO A 93 -5.08 -4.26 -6.72
C PRO A 93 -5.97 -5.50 -6.65
N ALA A 94 -5.34 -6.67 -6.67
CA ALA A 94 -6.02 -7.93 -6.45
C ALA A 94 -6.47 -8.03 -4.99
N CYS A 95 -7.67 -7.54 -4.69
CA CYS A 95 -8.28 -7.73 -3.38
C CYS A 95 -8.81 -9.16 -3.21
N THR A 96 -8.70 -9.66 -1.99
CA THR A 96 -9.38 -10.87 -1.51
C THR A 96 -10.89 -10.65 -1.39
N ASP A 97 -11.66 -11.73 -1.34
CA ASP A 97 -13.12 -11.65 -1.20
C ASP A 97 -13.55 -10.99 0.11
N LYS A 98 -12.79 -11.20 1.20
CA LYS A 98 -13.04 -10.55 2.50
C LYS A 98 -12.85 -9.04 2.46
N GLU A 99 -11.85 -8.57 1.73
CA GLU A 99 -11.60 -7.14 1.57
C GLU A 99 -12.70 -6.48 0.73
N ARG A 100 -13.18 -7.17 -0.32
CA ARG A 100 -14.34 -6.72 -1.11
C ARG A 100 -15.60 -6.67 -0.27
N GLU A 101 -15.84 -7.69 0.54
CA GLU A 101 -16.97 -7.75 1.47
C GLU A 101 -16.91 -6.58 2.47
N SER A 102 -15.76 -6.33 3.07
CA SER A 102 -15.57 -5.21 4.03
C SER A 102 -15.87 -3.84 3.40
N LEU A 103 -15.43 -3.59 2.17
CA LEU A 103 -15.75 -2.36 1.45
C LEU A 103 -17.24 -2.30 1.06
N SER A 104 -17.85 -3.43 0.73
CA SER A 104 -19.28 -3.52 0.44
C SER A 104 -20.12 -3.21 1.69
N GLU A 105 -19.75 -3.73 2.85
CA GLU A 105 -20.40 -3.44 4.13
C GLU A 105 -20.28 -1.95 4.48
N ALA A 106 -19.10 -1.36 4.30
CA ALA A 106 -18.89 0.07 4.50
C ALA A 106 -19.76 0.91 3.56
N ALA A 107 -19.88 0.52 2.29
CA ALA A 107 -20.75 1.17 1.33
C ALA A 107 -22.24 1.08 1.74
N HIS A 108 -22.69 -0.10 2.18
CA HIS A 108 -24.04 -0.29 2.71
C HIS A 108 -24.30 0.57 3.95
N TYR A 109 -23.34 0.64 4.87
CA TYR A 109 -23.45 1.47 6.06
C TYR A 109 -23.60 2.95 5.72
N ILE A 110 -22.74 3.48 4.83
CA ILE A 110 -22.78 4.88 4.39
C ILE A 110 -24.09 5.19 3.64
N ALA A 111 -24.56 4.28 2.81
CA ALA A 111 -25.84 4.42 2.12
C ALA A 111 -27.03 4.46 3.10
N ALA A 112 -26.97 3.70 4.20
CA ALA A 112 -27.97 3.70 5.25
C ALA A 112 -27.88 4.93 6.19
N HIS A 113 -26.70 5.56 6.29
CA HIS A 113 -26.43 6.70 7.16
C HIS A 113 -25.77 7.85 6.38
N PRO A 114 -26.52 8.49 5.45
CA PRO A 114 -25.97 9.55 4.62
C PRO A 114 -25.62 10.77 5.48
N ASP A 115 -24.32 10.98 5.72
CA ASP A 115 -23.79 12.22 6.29
C ASP A 115 -22.84 12.88 5.29
N PRO A 116 -23.25 13.95 4.59
CA PRO A 116 -22.41 14.61 3.60
C PRO A 116 -21.17 15.27 4.21
N LYS A 117 -21.17 15.62 5.51
CA LYS A 117 -19.98 16.18 6.17
C LYS A 117 -18.92 15.11 6.43
N LEU A 118 -19.34 13.86 6.64
CA LEU A 118 -18.42 12.75 6.90
C LEU A 118 -18.08 11.96 5.63
N PHE A 119 -19.01 11.77 4.70
CA PHE A 119 -18.84 10.86 3.57
C PHE A 119 -19.05 11.51 2.19
N GLY A 120 -19.32 12.82 2.12
CA GLY A 120 -19.57 13.52 0.86
C GLY A 120 -18.33 13.79 -0.01
N ASP A 121 -17.14 13.51 0.51
CA ASP A 121 -15.89 13.87 -0.17
C ASP A 121 -15.52 12.87 -1.29
N PRO A 122 -15.09 13.33 -2.49
CA PRO A 122 -14.75 12.45 -3.61
C PRO A 122 -13.70 11.36 -3.32
N PRO A 123 -12.66 11.60 -2.48
CA PRO A 123 -11.75 10.54 -2.05
C PRO A 123 -12.45 9.38 -1.34
N ILE A 124 -13.52 9.61 -0.58
CA ILE A 124 -14.23 8.55 0.15
C ILE A 124 -14.91 7.60 -0.85
N ALA A 125 -15.56 8.15 -1.87
CA ALA A 125 -16.14 7.36 -2.95
C ALA A 125 -15.09 6.54 -3.70
N ARG A 126 -13.89 7.11 -3.95
CA ARG A 126 -12.78 6.36 -4.55
C ARG A 126 -12.25 5.24 -3.65
N GLY A 127 -12.17 5.47 -2.34
CA GLY A 127 -11.77 4.46 -1.36
C GLY A 127 -12.74 3.27 -1.32
N LEU A 128 -14.06 3.52 -1.43
CA LEU A 128 -15.06 2.45 -1.53
C LEU A 128 -14.92 1.62 -2.83
N LEU A 129 -14.44 2.24 -3.90
CA LEU A 129 -14.21 1.60 -5.19
C LEU A 129 -12.81 0.99 -5.33
N TYR A 130 -12.01 0.98 -4.26
CA TYR A 130 -10.62 0.53 -4.29
C TYR A 130 -10.47 -0.88 -4.89
N CYS A 131 -11.37 -1.80 -4.51
CA CYS A 131 -11.34 -3.19 -4.99
C CYS A 131 -12.25 -3.46 -6.20
N SER A 132 -12.99 -2.48 -6.72
CA SER A 132 -14.01 -2.70 -7.76
C SER A 132 -13.50 -2.55 -9.19
N SER A 133 -12.27 -2.08 -9.40
CA SER A 133 -11.69 -1.87 -10.73
C SER A 133 -11.19 -3.15 -11.45
N HIS A 134 -11.49 -4.35 -10.92
CA HIS A 134 -11.11 -5.64 -11.54
C HIS A 134 -12.33 -6.51 -11.93
N ARG A 135 -13.32 -5.92 -12.61
CA ARG A 135 -14.27 -6.68 -13.43
C ARG A 135 -13.97 -6.41 -14.91
N GLY A 136 -12.99 -7.15 -15.43
CA GLY A 136 -12.64 -7.23 -16.85
C GLY A 136 -12.14 -8.63 -17.13
#